data_AF-A0AAP0GSX0-F1
#
_entry.id   AF-A0AAP0GSX0-F1
#
_cell.length_a   1.000
_cell.length_b   1.000
_cell.length_c   1.000
_cell.angle_alpha   90.00
_cell.angle_beta   90.00
_cell.angle_gamma   90.00
#
_symmetry.space_group_name_H-M   'P 1'
#
loop_
_entity.id
_entity.type
_entity.pdbx_description
1 polymer ?
#
loop_
_entity_poly.entity_id
_entity_poly.type
_entity_poly.pdbx_seq_one_letter_code
_entity_poly.pdbx_strand_id
1 'polypeptide(L)'
;MHGFKKLCLSSMPTSLVALHLLPLVICSSNENHLIIPHKFIKQDSDHHKVLKSLISAEFMVFFFTKVCSLRLQQDRYCTQMNPRLIFEIKLHGILLWASMGFLMPLGVIIIRMFNKEDCSPRKLKVVIYIHAILQILAVLLACAGAIMSIMSFENSFNNDHQRIGLALYAAILVQMLAGFRRPKRGTKGRTIWYVFHWIFGTTISLVGILNTYIGLKAYHKRTSMNARFWSIVFTVEVSFMAFFYLFQEKWDYVQKQGEIVVDERPVMVISSDQVGNQKEVLPRQPSRKANSLGYYFAKNNALKKLFQVN
;
A
#
# COMPACT_ATOMS: atom_id res chain seq x y z
N MET A 1 -15.61 46.75 -15.57
CA MET A 1 -14.63 46.08 -14.68
C MET A 1 -14.14 44.76 -15.28
N HIS A 2 -13.63 44.83 -16.50
CA HIS A 2 -12.84 43.81 -17.19
C HIS A 2 -11.38 44.28 -17.07
N GLY A 3 -10.52 43.60 -16.30
CA GLY A 3 -9.12 44.06 -16.22
C GLY A 3 -8.23 43.59 -15.08
N PHE A 4 -8.45 42.42 -14.46
CA PHE A 4 -7.47 41.88 -13.49
C PHE A 4 -7.30 40.36 -13.48
N LYS A 5 -7.84 39.65 -14.48
CA LYS A 5 -7.69 38.19 -14.65
C LYS A 5 -6.70 37.78 -15.74
N LYS A 6 -5.91 38.72 -16.28
CA LYS A 6 -5.07 38.46 -17.46
C LYS A 6 -3.73 39.19 -17.37
N LEU A 7 -2.94 38.93 -16.33
CA LEU A 7 -1.47 39.04 -16.38
C LEU A 7 -0.86 38.47 -15.08
N CYS A 8 -0.61 37.16 -15.05
CA CYS A 8 0.59 36.57 -14.46
C CYS A 8 0.56 35.05 -14.67
N LEU A 9 1.68 34.53 -15.14
CA LEU A 9 2.03 33.11 -15.28
C LEU A 9 1.54 32.40 -16.55
N SER A 10 1.81 33.05 -17.68
CA SER A 10 2.52 32.39 -18.77
C SER A 10 3.98 32.11 -18.36
N SER A 11 4.23 31.00 -17.67
CA SER A 11 5.55 30.34 -17.62
C SER A 11 5.46 29.06 -16.77
N MET A 12 4.81 28.02 -17.31
CA MET A 12 4.88 26.66 -16.78
C MET A 12 5.15 25.72 -17.97
N PRO A 13 6.23 24.92 -17.93
CA PRO A 13 6.58 24.04 -19.03
C PRO A 13 5.59 22.87 -19.18
N THR A 14 5.41 22.48 -20.43
CA THR A 14 4.52 21.45 -20.97
C THR A 14 4.80 20.05 -20.41
N SER A 15 4.01 19.59 -19.44
CA SER A 15 3.85 18.14 -19.16
C SER A 15 2.57 17.80 -18.38
N LEU A 16 1.46 18.48 -18.65
CA LEU A 16 0.17 18.24 -17.96
C LEU A 16 -1.00 18.16 -18.95
N VAL A 17 -0.82 17.31 -19.97
CA VAL A 17 -1.90 16.86 -20.85
C VAL A 17 -1.99 15.34 -20.75
N ALA A 18 -2.66 14.85 -19.70
CA ALA A 18 -3.21 13.50 -19.63
C ALA A 18 -4.12 13.35 -18.39
N LEU A 19 -5.09 14.25 -18.22
CA LEU A 19 -6.15 14.04 -17.21
C LEU A 19 -7.54 14.47 -17.72
N HIS A 20 -7.80 14.19 -18.99
CA HIS A 20 -9.12 14.32 -19.58
C HIS A 20 -9.37 13.09 -20.45
N LEU A 21 -9.78 11.96 -19.87
CA LEU A 21 -10.59 10.91 -20.53
C LEU A 21 -11.07 9.90 -19.46
N LEU A 22 -12.13 10.25 -18.73
CA LEU A 22 -12.88 9.33 -17.89
C LEU A 22 -14.33 9.30 -18.39
N PRO A 23 -14.74 8.32 -19.24
CA PRO A 23 -16.14 8.09 -19.51
C PRO A 23 -16.72 7.06 -18.52
N LEU A 24 -17.76 7.51 -17.83
CA LEU A 24 -19.02 6.80 -17.53
C LEU A 24 -19.08 5.29 -17.79
N VAL A 25 -19.32 4.51 -16.74
CA VAL A 25 -20.36 3.46 -16.75
C VAL A 25 -21.06 3.43 -15.39
N ILE A 26 -22.27 4.00 -15.35
CA ILE A 26 -23.30 3.74 -14.33
C ILE A 26 -24.36 2.86 -15.00
N CYS A 27 -24.41 1.57 -14.64
CA CYS A 27 -25.52 0.63 -14.74
C CYS A 27 -24.95 -0.74 -14.29
N SER A 28 -25.63 -1.67 -13.62
CA SER A 28 -27.03 -1.87 -13.28
C SER A 28 -27.09 -2.85 -12.10
N SER A 29 -28.25 -2.91 -11.47
CA SER A 29 -28.68 -3.73 -10.34
C SER A 29 -28.31 -5.22 -10.40
N ASN A 30 -28.04 -5.86 -9.26
CA ASN A 30 -29.00 -6.82 -8.68
C ASN A 30 -28.61 -7.20 -7.24
N GLU A 31 -29.59 -7.17 -6.36
CA GLU A 31 -29.52 -7.65 -4.99
C GLU A 31 -29.41 -9.17 -4.95
N ASN A 32 -28.63 -9.71 -4.01
CA ASN A 32 -28.91 -11.02 -3.43
C ASN A 32 -28.37 -11.08 -2.00
N HIS A 33 -29.31 -11.21 -1.08
CA HIS A 33 -29.15 -11.42 0.35
C HIS A 33 -28.23 -12.60 0.65
N LEU A 34 -27.17 -12.37 1.44
CA LEU A 34 -26.42 -13.45 2.08
C LEU A 34 -26.58 -13.32 3.60
N ILE A 35 -27.38 -14.22 4.19
CA ILE A 35 -27.58 -14.33 5.63
C ILE A 35 -26.30 -14.92 6.23
N ILE A 36 -25.58 -14.12 7.02
CA ILE A 36 -24.38 -14.57 7.75
C ILE A 36 -24.81 -15.03 9.16
N PRO A 37 -24.46 -16.25 9.58
CA PRO A 37 -24.88 -16.79 10.88
C PRO A 37 -24.30 -15.99 12.06
N HIS A 38 -25.17 -15.75 13.05
CA HIS A 38 -24.97 -14.88 14.23
C HIS A 38 -23.68 -15.15 15.04
N LYS A 39 -23.13 -16.36 14.95
CA LYS A 39 -21.90 -16.77 15.64
C LYS A 39 -20.63 -16.07 15.10
N PHE A 40 -20.62 -15.68 13.82
CA PHE A 40 -19.50 -14.94 13.22
C PHE A 40 -19.50 -13.45 13.57
N ILE A 41 -20.64 -12.89 13.97
CA ILE A 41 -20.79 -11.48 14.35
C ILE A 41 -20.16 -11.23 15.74
N LYS A 42 -20.31 -12.18 16.67
CA LYS A 42 -19.83 -12.03 18.04
C LYS A 42 -18.29 -12.07 18.14
N GLN A 43 -17.64 -12.94 17.36
CA GLN A 43 -16.17 -13.00 17.31
C GLN A 43 -15.55 -11.79 16.58
N ASP A 44 -16.27 -11.19 15.62
CA ASP A 44 -15.87 -9.95 14.95
C ASP A 44 -15.92 -8.75 15.93
N SER A 45 -16.86 -8.75 16.88
CA SER A 45 -16.99 -7.71 17.92
C SER A 45 -15.78 -7.67 18.87
N ASP A 46 -15.31 -8.81 19.37
CA ASP A 46 -14.31 -8.79 20.46
C ASP A 46 -12.88 -8.49 19.97
N HIS A 47 -12.49 -8.97 18.79
CA HIS A 47 -11.21 -8.57 18.19
C HIS A 47 -11.23 -7.11 17.67
N HIS A 48 -12.37 -6.63 17.19
CA HIS A 48 -12.55 -5.22 16.81
C HIS A 48 -12.49 -4.29 18.03
N LYS A 49 -12.95 -4.75 19.21
CA LYS A 49 -12.76 -4.05 20.48
C LYS A 49 -11.30 -4.03 20.92
N VAL A 50 -10.54 -5.11 20.78
CA VAL A 50 -9.10 -5.13 21.14
C VAL A 50 -8.28 -4.18 20.27
N LEU A 51 -8.51 -4.14 18.95
CA LEU A 51 -7.81 -3.20 18.06
C LEU A 51 -8.23 -1.73 18.30
N LYS A 52 -9.50 -1.49 18.64
CA LYS A 52 -9.98 -0.16 19.09
C LYS A 52 -9.48 0.23 20.48
N SER A 53 -9.23 -0.75 21.34
CA SER A 53 -8.76 -0.56 22.72
C SER A 53 -7.26 -0.29 22.78
N LEU A 54 -6.45 -1.00 21.99
CA LEU A 54 -5.01 -0.78 21.89
C LEU A 54 -4.66 0.59 21.27
N ILE A 55 -5.60 1.25 20.58
CA ILE A 55 -5.42 2.54 19.91
C ILE A 55 -6.71 3.34 20.02
N SER A 56 -7.07 3.71 21.24
CA SER A 56 -8.17 4.64 21.45
C SER A 56 -7.79 6.01 20.89
N ALA A 57 -8.78 6.80 20.46
CA ALA A 57 -8.57 8.20 20.11
C ALA A 57 -7.91 8.99 21.25
N GLU A 58 -8.03 8.53 22.50
CA GLU A 58 -7.38 9.11 23.66
C GLU A 58 -5.86 8.91 23.63
N PHE A 59 -5.33 7.81 23.08
CA PHE A 59 -3.88 7.65 22.91
C PHE A 59 -3.32 8.68 21.92
N MET A 60 -4.04 8.94 20.83
CA MET A 60 -3.67 9.96 19.85
C MET A 60 -3.80 11.37 20.43
N VAL A 61 -4.90 11.68 21.13
CA VAL A 61 -5.10 12.98 21.78
C VAL A 61 -4.10 13.19 22.93
N PHE A 62 -3.77 12.16 23.69
CA PHE A 62 -2.72 12.18 24.71
C PHE A 62 -1.36 12.47 24.07
N PHE A 63 -1.05 11.80 22.96
CA PHE A 63 0.16 12.05 22.19
C PHE A 63 0.24 13.52 21.74
N PHE A 64 -0.78 14.05 21.05
CA PHE A 64 -0.80 15.46 20.63
C PHE A 64 -0.71 16.45 21.80
N THR A 65 -1.42 16.18 22.90
CA THR A 65 -1.45 17.06 24.08
C THR A 65 -0.10 17.07 24.82
N LYS A 66 0.57 15.91 24.94
CA LYS A 66 1.91 15.83 25.53
C LYS A 66 2.96 16.51 24.67
N VAL A 67 2.90 16.33 23.36
CA VAL A 67 3.81 16.99 22.41
C VAL A 67 3.66 18.50 22.44
N CYS A 68 2.42 18.99 22.54
CA CYS A 68 2.14 20.42 22.69
C CYS A 68 2.66 20.97 24.03
N SER A 69 2.47 20.24 25.15
CA SER A 69 3.01 20.61 26.46
C SER A 69 4.56 20.63 26.52
N LEU A 70 5.23 19.69 25.85
CA LEU A 70 6.70 19.61 25.82
C LEU A 70 7.35 20.81 25.11
N ARG A 71 6.61 21.54 24.27
CA ARG A 71 7.07 22.75 23.58
C ARG A 71 7.30 23.95 24.52
N LEU A 72 6.60 24.01 25.65
CA LEU A 72 6.64 25.17 26.56
C LEU A 72 7.87 25.19 27.49
N GLN A 73 8.69 24.14 27.50
CA GLN A 73 9.76 23.99 28.48
C GLN A 73 11.18 24.20 27.90
N GLN A 74 11.31 24.45 26.60
CA GLN A 74 12.58 24.38 25.86
C GLN A 74 13.00 25.73 25.24
N ASP A 75 12.88 26.85 25.98
CA ASP A 75 13.25 28.18 25.46
C ASP A 75 14.74 28.53 25.51
N ARG A 76 15.66 27.58 25.78
CA ARG A 76 17.08 27.91 26.01
C ARG A 76 18.04 26.80 25.61
N TYR A 77 18.56 26.73 24.39
CA TYR A 77 19.89 26.13 24.15
C TYR A 77 20.61 26.71 22.92
N CYS A 78 21.85 27.13 23.13
CA CYS A 78 22.73 27.81 22.18
C CYS A 78 23.23 26.93 21.01
N THR A 79 23.39 27.62 19.89
CA THR A 79 23.94 27.29 18.58
C THR A 79 25.39 26.79 18.57
N GLN A 80 25.67 25.61 19.13
CA GLN A 80 26.95 24.91 18.89
C GLN A 80 26.73 23.41 18.65
N MET A 81 27.48 22.83 17.70
CA MET A 81 27.45 21.38 17.42
C MET A 81 28.03 20.60 18.60
N ASN A 82 27.19 20.28 19.59
CA ASN A 82 27.52 19.43 20.72
C ASN A 82 27.29 17.94 20.36
N PRO A 83 28.10 16.99 20.86
CA PRO A 83 27.88 15.55 20.71
C PRO A 83 26.42 15.08 20.90
N ARG A 84 25.68 15.70 21.82
CA ARG A 84 24.25 15.40 22.05
C ARG A 84 23.39 15.68 20.82
N LEU A 85 23.58 16.83 20.18
CA LEU A 85 22.83 17.21 18.97
C LEU A 85 23.14 16.25 17.81
N ILE A 86 24.40 15.85 17.64
CA ILE A 86 24.80 14.87 16.62
C ILE A 86 24.12 13.52 16.87
N PHE A 87 24.04 13.09 18.12
CA PHE A 87 23.32 11.88 18.51
C PHE A 87 21.82 11.98 18.19
N GLU A 88 21.17 13.09 18.54
CA GLU A 88 19.75 13.33 18.27
C GLU A 88 19.47 13.34 16.75
N ILE A 89 20.33 13.95 15.94
CA ILE A 89 20.23 13.90 14.47
C ILE A 89 20.35 12.47 13.94
N LYS A 90 21.31 11.68 14.43
CA LYS A 90 21.47 10.27 14.02
C LYS A 90 20.24 9.45 14.42
N LEU A 91 19.76 9.62 15.64
CA LEU A 91 18.61 8.88 16.15
C LEU A 91 17.33 9.23 15.38
N HIS A 92 17.10 10.52 15.09
CA HIS A 92 16.01 10.95 14.20
C HIS A 92 16.09 10.26 12.84
N GLY A 93 17.28 10.23 12.22
CA GLY A 93 17.50 9.56 10.94
C GLY A 93 17.18 8.07 10.98
N ILE A 94 17.63 7.36 12.02
CA ILE A 94 17.37 5.92 12.20
C ILE A 94 15.88 5.64 12.42
N LEU A 95 15.20 6.43 13.26
CA LEU A 95 13.77 6.26 13.52
C LEU A 95 12.93 6.47 12.26
N LEU A 96 13.25 7.52 11.48
CA LEU A 96 12.52 7.88 10.26
C LEU A 96 12.85 6.93 9.10
N TRP A 97 14.06 6.41 9.02
CA TRP A 97 14.39 5.30 8.11
C TRP A 97 13.54 4.08 8.46
N ALA A 98 13.62 3.59 9.70
CA ALA A 98 12.87 2.39 10.11
C ALA A 98 11.37 2.54 9.87
N SER A 99 10.82 3.73 10.13
CA SER A 99 9.41 4.06 9.87
C SER A 99 9.08 4.17 8.37
N MET A 100 9.57 5.22 7.72
CA MET A 100 9.13 5.67 6.40
C MET A 100 9.86 4.95 5.26
N GLY A 101 11.13 4.58 5.50
CA GLY A 101 11.96 3.84 4.55
C GLY A 101 11.66 2.34 4.54
N PHE A 102 11.33 1.75 5.71
CA PHE A 102 11.18 0.30 5.84
C PHE A 102 9.76 -0.17 6.17
N LEU A 103 9.23 0.14 7.37
CA LEU A 103 7.97 -0.44 7.86
C LEU A 103 6.75 -0.04 7.02
N MET A 104 6.65 1.23 6.61
CA MET A 104 5.52 1.69 5.78
C MET A 104 5.50 0.99 4.41
N PRO A 105 6.59 1.01 3.61
CA PRO A 105 6.64 0.26 2.35
C PRO A 105 6.42 -1.23 2.53
N LEU A 106 7.00 -1.85 3.57
CA LEU A 106 6.81 -3.27 3.86
C LEU A 106 5.32 -3.60 4.09
N GLY A 107 4.61 -2.78 4.86
CA GLY A 107 3.17 -2.95 5.07
C GLY A 107 2.35 -2.84 3.77
N VAL A 108 2.76 -1.97 2.84
CA VAL A 108 2.13 -1.83 1.50
C VAL A 108 2.41 -3.06 0.63
N ILE A 109 3.65 -3.55 0.63
CA ILE A 109 4.07 -4.75 -0.10
C ILE A 109 3.28 -5.98 0.40
N ILE A 110 3.21 -6.20 1.72
CA ILE A 110 2.52 -7.35 2.31
C ILE A 110 1.03 -7.36 1.98
N ILE A 111 0.31 -6.24 2.15
CA ILE A 111 -1.14 -6.22 1.89
C ILE A 111 -1.45 -6.48 0.40
N ARG A 112 -0.55 -6.07 -0.50
CA ARG A 112 -0.68 -6.32 -1.95
C ARG A 112 -0.46 -7.79 -2.30
N MET A 113 0.52 -8.46 -1.68
CA MET A 113 0.83 -9.88 -1.95
C MET A 113 -0.37 -10.81 -1.74
N PHE A 114 -1.09 -10.60 -0.64
CA PHE A 114 -2.09 -11.56 -0.18
C PHE A 114 -3.54 -11.14 -0.45
N ASN A 115 -3.78 -9.96 -1.04
CA ASN A 115 -5.11 -9.54 -1.47
C ASN A 115 -5.44 -10.04 -2.90
N LYS A 116 -5.19 -11.33 -3.16
CA LYS A 116 -5.52 -12.02 -4.42
C LYS A 116 -6.82 -12.81 -4.28
N GLU A 117 -7.54 -12.97 -5.38
CA GLU A 117 -8.91 -13.51 -5.43
C GLU A 117 -9.06 -14.91 -4.81
N ASP A 118 -7.98 -15.70 -4.79
CA ASP A 118 -7.97 -17.07 -4.26
C ASP A 118 -7.69 -17.15 -2.74
N CYS A 119 -7.55 -16.02 -2.04
CA CYS A 119 -7.20 -16.03 -0.63
C CYS A 119 -8.43 -16.28 0.26
N SER A 120 -8.32 -17.26 1.17
CA SER A 120 -9.41 -17.54 2.10
C SER A 120 -9.75 -16.33 2.98
N PRO A 121 -11.02 -16.13 3.38
CA PRO A 121 -11.43 -14.96 4.18
C PRO A 121 -10.63 -14.80 5.49
N ARG A 122 -10.16 -15.91 6.08
CA ARG A 122 -9.32 -15.92 7.28
C ARG A 122 -7.93 -15.34 6.99
N LYS A 123 -7.27 -15.77 5.91
CA LYS A 123 -5.96 -15.26 5.50
C LYS A 123 -6.02 -13.76 5.20
N LEU A 124 -7.06 -13.31 4.49
CA LEU A 124 -7.28 -11.89 4.22
C LEU A 124 -7.41 -11.06 5.51
N LYS A 125 -8.12 -11.58 6.53
CA LYS A 125 -8.20 -10.91 7.85
C LYS A 125 -6.82 -10.79 8.49
N VAL A 126 -6.04 -11.87 8.53
CA VAL A 126 -4.69 -11.90 9.12
C VAL A 126 -3.78 -10.87 8.45
N VAL A 127 -3.79 -10.80 7.11
CA VAL A 127 -2.94 -9.86 6.36
C VAL A 127 -3.34 -8.41 6.64
N ILE A 128 -4.64 -8.12 6.75
CA ILE A 128 -5.12 -6.78 7.16
C ILE A 128 -4.60 -6.42 8.56
N TYR A 129 -4.57 -7.36 9.50
CA TYR A 129 -4.02 -7.11 10.84
C TYR A 129 -2.51 -6.87 10.79
N ILE A 130 -1.77 -7.69 10.06
CA ILE A 130 -0.31 -7.51 9.89
C ILE A 130 -0.03 -6.13 9.28
N HIS A 131 -0.74 -5.76 8.22
CA HIS A 131 -0.65 -4.43 7.62
C HIS A 131 -0.92 -3.34 8.66
N ALA A 132 -2.04 -3.41 9.40
CA ALA A 132 -2.38 -2.42 10.40
C ALA A 132 -1.27 -2.29 11.46
N ILE A 133 -0.80 -3.41 12.04
CA ILE A 133 0.24 -3.43 13.07
C ILE A 133 1.53 -2.76 12.55
N LEU A 134 1.99 -3.12 11.35
CA LEU A 134 3.17 -2.50 10.74
C LEU A 134 2.99 -0.99 10.55
N GLN A 135 1.82 -0.55 10.05
CA GLN A 135 1.56 0.87 9.86
C GLN A 135 1.48 1.64 11.19
N ILE A 136 0.89 1.04 12.22
CA ILE A 136 0.83 1.64 13.57
C ILE A 136 2.24 1.80 14.13
N LEU A 137 3.07 0.76 14.07
CA LEU A 137 4.47 0.84 14.52
C LEU A 137 5.24 1.91 13.73
N ALA A 138 5.05 1.98 12.42
CA ALA A 138 5.66 3.00 11.59
C ALA A 138 5.22 4.41 12.01
N VAL A 139 3.92 4.64 12.21
CA VAL A 139 3.40 5.94 12.68
C VAL A 139 3.98 6.30 14.03
N LEU A 140 4.07 5.37 15.00
CA LEU A 140 4.67 5.63 16.31
C LEU A 140 6.14 6.06 16.21
N LEU A 141 6.94 5.40 15.38
CA LEU A 141 8.34 5.77 15.15
C LEU A 141 8.48 7.13 14.44
N ALA A 142 7.64 7.39 13.43
CA ALA A 142 7.62 8.69 12.74
C ALA A 142 7.25 9.82 13.71
N CYS A 143 6.27 9.58 14.55
CA CYS A 143 5.83 10.45 15.63
C CYS A 143 6.96 10.73 16.63
N ALA A 144 7.67 9.70 17.11
CA ALA A 144 8.80 9.87 18.01
C ALA A 144 9.93 10.71 17.38
N GLY A 145 10.28 10.43 16.13
CA GLY A 145 11.29 11.21 15.41
C GLY A 145 10.83 12.64 15.09
N ALA A 146 9.54 12.86 14.85
CA ALA A 146 8.95 14.20 14.67
C ALA A 146 9.08 15.03 15.94
N ILE A 147 8.65 14.50 17.09
CA ILE A 147 8.78 15.16 18.40
C ILE A 147 10.23 15.55 18.63
N MET A 148 11.14 14.59 18.47
CA MET A 148 12.57 14.81 18.65
C MET A 148 13.06 15.93 17.75
N SER A 149 12.70 15.94 16.46
CA SER A 149 13.13 17.03 15.56
C SER A 149 12.58 18.40 15.95
N ILE A 150 11.33 18.46 16.42
CA ILE A 150 10.69 19.71 16.84
C ILE A 150 11.32 20.25 18.13
N MET A 151 11.69 19.36 19.05
CA MET A 151 12.26 19.71 20.35
C MET A 151 13.76 20.00 20.31
N SER A 152 14.50 19.31 19.44
CA SER A 152 15.97 19.30 19.45
C SER A 152 16.61 20.15 18.36
N PHE A 153 15.92 20.40 17.25
CA PHE A 153 16.53 21.02 16.07
C PHE A 153 16.00 22.44 15.82
N GLU A 154 16.82 23.25 15.15
CA GLU A 154 16.38 24.52 14.59
C GLU A 154 15.48 24.28 13.37
N ASN A 155 14.19 24.55 13.54
CA ASN A 155 13.17 24.35 12.52
C ASN A 155 12.86 25.66 11.80
N SER A 156 13.84 26.16 11.02
CA SER A 156 13.65 27.33 10.15
C SER A 156 12.87 27.01 8.87
N PHE A 157 12.63 25.72 8.57
CA PHE A 157 11.91 25.22 7.37
C PHE A 157 12.45 25.77 6.05
N ASN A 158 13.73 26.16 6.02
CA ASN A 158 14.40 26.70 4.84
C ASN A 158 14.97 25.63 3.91
N ASN A 159 14.81 24.35 4.27
CA ASN A 159 15.23 23.21 3.46
C ASN A 159 14.04 22.32 3.10
N ASP A 160 14.14 21.67 1.95
CA ASP A 160 13.06 20.83 1.43
C ASP A 160 12.77 19.62 2.32
N HIS A 161 13.78 19.08 3.01
CA HIS A 161 13.60 17.94 3.93
C HIS A 161 12.63 18.26 5.06
N GLN A 162 12.78 19.42 5.71
CA GLN A 162 11.89 19.87 6.79
C GLN A 162 10.48 20.14 6.27
N ARG A 163 10.34 20.79 5.11
CA ARG A 163 9.04 21.12 4.51
C ARG A 163 8.27 19.86 4.10
N ILE A 164 8.94 18.94 3.41
CA ILE A 164 8.36 17.65 3.01
C ILE A 164 8.10 16.79 4.24
N GLY A 165 9.01 16.74 5.21
CA GLY A 165 8.86 16.01 6.47
C GLY A 165 7.63 16.45 7.26
N LEU A 166 7.41 17.76 7.39
CA LEU A 166 6.21 18.30 8.05
C LEU A 166 4.92 17.89 7.32
N ALA A 167 4.90 17.98 5.98
CA ALA A 167 3.77 17.55 5.19
C ALA A 167 3.51 16.04 5.33
N LEU A 168 4.58 15.22 5.36
CA LEU A 168 4.49 13.79 5.60
C LEU A 168 3.89 13.47 6.98
N TYR A 169 4.29 14.19 8.04
CA TYR A 169 3.71 13.98 9.37
C TYR A 169 2.20 14.20 9.39
N ALA A 170 1.71 15.26 8.76
CA ALA A 170 0.26 15.47 8.62
C ALA A 170 -0.38 14.36 7.77
N ALA A 171 0.25 13.99 6.65
CA ALA A 171 -0.28 12.99 5.72
C ALA A 171 -0.40 11.59 6.34
N ILE A 172 0.60 11.13 7.11
CA ILE A 172 0.56 9.81 7.75
C ILE A 172 -0.58 9.71 8.78
N LEU A 173 -0.88 10.81 9.49
CA LEU A 173 -1.97 10.87 10.46
C LEU A 173 -3.33 10.82 9.77
N VAL A 174 -3.49 11.56 8.66
CA VAL A 174 -4.68 11.51 7.82
C VAL A 174 -4.88 10.10 7.26
N GLN A 175 -3.83 9.47 6.75
CA GLN A 175 -3.87 8.12 6.20
C GLN A 175 -4.23 7.07 7.25
N MET A 176 -3.69 7.20 8.48
CA MET A 176 -4.03 6.32 9.59
C MET A 176 -5.49 6.50 10.03
N LEU A 177 -5.97 7.74 10.14
CA LEU A 177 -7.37 8.03 10.46
C LEU A 177 -8.31 7.48 9.38
N ALA A 178 -7.95 7.64 8.10
CA ALA A 178 -8.67 7.03 6.99
C ALA A 178 -8.70 5.50 7.14
N GLY A 179 -7.59 4.87 7.53
CA GLY A 179 -7.51 3.46 7.87
C GLY A 179 -8.53 3.02 8.94
N PHE A 180 -8.69 3.78 10.02
CA PHE A 180 -9.67 3.51 11.07
C PHE A 180 -11.12 3.75 10.65
N ARG A 181 -11.37 4.66 9.71
CA ARG A 181 -12.69 4.96 9.15
C ARG A 181 -13.08 4.06 7.98
N ARG A 182 -12.43 2.90 7.84
CA ARG A 182 -12.69 1.87 6.84
C ARG A 182 -14.19 1.48 6.77
N PRO A 183 -14.90 1.77 5.65
CA PRO A 183 -16.33 1.46 5.52
C PRO A 183 -16.67 -0.03 5.47
N LYS A 184 -17.92 -0.38 5.81
CA LYS A 184 -18.47 -1.73 5.68
C LYS A 184 -18.45 -2.20 4.22
N ARG A 185 -18.27 -3.51 4.01
CA ARG A 185 -18.31 -4.12 2.66
C ARG A 185 -19.68 -3.90 2.01
N GLY A 186 -19.71 -3.81 0.69
CA GLY A 186 -20.94 -3.62 -0.10
C GLY A 186 -21.44 -2.18 -0.24
N THR A 187 -20.80 -1.19 0.41
CA THR A 187 -21.19 0.22 0.29
C THR A 187 -20.44 0.93 -0.84
N LYS A 188 -21.05 1.88 -1.55
CA LYS A 188 -20.35 2.71 -2.56
C LYS A 188 -19.12 3.44 -1.97
N GLY A 189 -19.24 3.89 -0.72
CA GLY A 189 -18.15 4.53 0.02
C GLY A 189 -16.92 3.63 0.21
N ARG A 190 -17.08 2.30 0.20
CA ARG A 190 -15.97 1.34 0.31
C ARG A 190 -14.97 1.47 -0.83
N THR A 191 -15.46 1.63 -2.06
CA THR A 191 -14.62 1.72 -3.26
C THR A 191 -13.86 3.05 -3.29
N ILE A 192 -14.56 4.16 -3.01
CA ILE A 192 -13.94 5.49 -2.92
C ILE A 192 -12.85 5.51 -1.85
N TRP A 193 -13.16 4.99 -0.66
CA TRP A 193 -12.21 4.84 0.43
C TRP A 193 -11.00 4.01 0.01
N TYR A 194 -11.21 2.88 -0.66
CA TYR A 194 -10.12 2.00 -1.09
C TYR A 194 -9.19 2.70 -2.08
N VAL A 195 -9.73 3.35 -3.10
CA VAL A 195 -8.94 4.08 -4.11
C VAL A 195 -8.14 5.20 -3.44
N PHE A 196 -8.79 6.04 -2.63
CA PHE A 196 -8.12 7.10 -1.89
C PHE A 196 -7.02 6.54 -0.97
N HIS A 197 -7.36 5.59 -0.09
CA HIS A 197 -6.43 5.05 0.89
C HIS A 197 -5.24 4.35 0.21
N TRP A 198 -5.47 3.67 -0.90
CA TRP A 198 -4.40 3.01 -1.66
C TRP A 198 -3.47 4.01 -2.35
N ILE A 199 -4.01 4.97 -3.12
CA ILE A 199 -3.19 5.96 -3.84
C ILE A 199 -2.45 6.86 -2.85
N PHE A 200 -3.16 7.37 -1.84
CA PHE A 200 -2.58 8.28 -0.86
C PHE A 200 -1.52 7.58 -0.01
N GLY A 201 -1.78 6.36 0.45
CA GLY A 201 -0.81 5.56 1.19
C GLY A 201 0.45 5.25 0.38
N THR A 202 0.29 4.87 -0.90
CA THR A 202 1.43 4.61 -1.78
C THR A 202 2.25 5.88 -2.01
N THR A 203 1.58 7.02 -2.21
CA THR A 203 2.24 8.32 -2.38
C THR A 203 3.03 8.71 -1.13
N ILE A 204 2.45 8.53 0.05
CA ILE A 204 3.15 8.77 1.34
C ILE A 204 4.40 7.91 1.44
N SER A 205 4.32 6.61 1.11
CA SER A 205 5.50 5.72 1.16
C SER A 205 6.60 6.17 0.19
N LEU A 206 6.24 6.53 -1.04
CA LEU A 206 7.22 7.01 -2.03
C LEU A 206 7.87 8.34 -1.61
N VAL A 207 7.06 9.32 -1.18
CA VAL A 207 7.56 10.61 -0.71
C VAL A 207 8.39 10.43 0.57
N GLY A 208 8.04 9.47 1.43
CA GLY A 208 8.82 9.07 2.60
C GLY A 208 10.24 8.60 2.23
N ILE A 209 10.35 7.68 1.27
CA ILE A 209 11.65 7.21 0.76
C ILE A 209 12.48 8.38 0.18
N LEU A 210 11.86 9.24 -0.64
CA LEU A 210 12.52 10.41 -1.20
C LEU A 210 13.01 11.36 -0.10
N ASN A 211 12.17 11.60 0.91
CA ASN A 211 12.53 12.46 2.02
C ASN A 211 13.69 11.90 2.86
N THR A 212 13.83 10.58 2.96
CA THR A 212 14.99 9.93 3.60
C THR A 212 16.29 10.22 2.85
N TYR A 213 16.29 10.17 1.51
CA TYR A 213 17.46 10.57 0.71
C TYR A 213 17.83 12.04 0.88
N ILE A 214 16.84 12.93 0.87
CA ILE A 214 17.05 14.36 1.11
C ILE A 214 17.60 14.57 2.54
N GLY A 215 17.08 13.81 3.52
CA GLY A 215 17.55 13.79 4.90
C GLY A 215 19.00 13.35 5.06
N LEU A 216 19.44 12.30 4.34
CA LEU A 216 20.85 11.87 4.31
C LEU A 216 21.78 12.94 3.73
N LYS A 217 21.33 13.65 2.68
CA LYS A 217 22.06 14.80 2.13
C LYS A 217 22.13 15.97 3.13
N ALA A 218 21.04 16.26 3.83
CA ALA A 218 20.99 17.27 4.87
C ALA A 218 21.89 16.90 6.07
N TYR A 219 21.92 15.63 6.45
CA TYR A 219 22.81 15.08 7.48
C TYR A 219 24.27 15.32 7.14
N HIS A 220 24.70 14.99 5.92
CA HIS A 220 26.07 15.24 5.46
C HIS A 220 26.40 16.74 5.50
N LYS A 221 25.50 17.60 4.99
CA LYS A 221 25.70 19.05 4.99
C LYS A 221 25.81 19.64 6.40
N ARG A 222 25.03 19.12 7.35
CA ARG A 222 24.96 19.67 8.73
C ARG A 222 26.08 19.16 9.62
N THR A 223 26.47 17.90 9.49
CA THR A 223 27.44 17.24 10.38
C THR A 223 28.83 17.09 9.77
N SER A 224 28.97 17.33 8.46
CA SER A 224 30.17 17.02 7.67
C SER A 224 30.60 15.56 7.71
N MET A 225 29.76 14.66 8.27
CA MET A 225 30.03 13.23 8.35
C MET A 225 29.67 12.53 7.03
N ASN A 226 30.40 11.47 6.68
CA ASN A 226 30.16 10.73 5.45
C ASN A 226 28.82 9.97 5.49
N ALA A 227 27.87 10.36 4.65
CA ALA A 227 26.56 9.71 4.50
C ALA A 227 26.52 8.64 3.39
N ARG A 228 27.62 8.43 2.66
CA ARG A 228 27.67 7.54 1.49
C ARG A 228 27.35 6.10 1.84
N PHE A 229 27.94 5.59 2.93
CA PHE A 229 27.68 4.23 3.40
C PHE A 229 26.19 4.00 3.66
N TRP A 230 25.57 4.88 4.44
CA TRP A 230 24.14 4.86 4.74
C TRP A 230 23.27 4.97 3.48
N SER A 231 23.67 5.81 2.53
CA SER A 231 22.96 5.96 1.26
C SER A 231 23.00 4.68 0.42
N ILE A 232 24.13 3.98 0.39
CA ILE A 232 24.28 2.70 -0.33
C ILE A 232 23.38 1.64 0.32
N VAL A 233 23.45 1.50 1.65
CA VAL A 233 22.61 0.52 2.38
C VAL A 233 21.13 0.79 2.13
N PHE A 234 20.70 2.06 2.20
CA PHE A 234 19.31 2.42 1.93
C PHE A 234 18.90 2.14 0.49
N THR A 235 19.81 2.38 -0.47
CA THR A 235 19.55 2.10 -1.90
C THR A 235 19.38 0.61 -2.14
N VAL A 236 20.21 -0.24 -1.53
CA VAL A 236 20.09 -1.70 -1.62
C VAL A 236 18.77 -2.18 -1.02
N GLU A 237 18.40 -1.67 0.16
CA GLU A 237 17.10 -1.96 0.80
C GLU A 237 15.92 -1.60 -0.12
N VAL A 238 15.88 -0.36 -0.62
CA VAL A 238 14.81 0.12 -1.52
C VAL A 238 14.78 -0.68 -2.82
N SER A 239 15.94 -1.03 -3.37
CA SER A 239 16.03 -1.85 -4.60
C SER A 239 15.46 -3.25 -4.37
N PHE A 240 15.72 -3.85 -3.22
CA PHE A 240 15.17 -5.15 -2.84
C PHE A 240 13.65 -5.09 -2.64
N MET A 241 13.15 -4.03 -2.01
CA MET A 241 11.71 -3.78 -1.89
C MET A 241 11.05 -3.56 -3.26
N ALA A 242 11.68 -2.80 -4.15
CA ALA A 242 11.19 -2.57 -5.50
C ALA A 242 11.18 -3.86 -6.32
N PHE A 243 12.22 -4.69 -6.20
CA PHE A 243 12.27 -6.02 -6.80
C PHE A 243 11.08 -6.86 -6.33
N PHE A 244 10.83 -6.97 -5.02
CA PHE A 244 9.68 -7.71 -4.52
C PHE A 244 8.35 -7.11 -4.99
N TYR A 245 8.21 -5.78 -5.00
CA TYR A 245 7.01 -5.11 -5.46
C TYR A 245 6.67 -5.48 -6.91
N LEU A 246 7.68 -5.50 -7.80
CA LEU A 246 7.52 -5.89 -9.21
C LEU A 246 7.30 -7.40 -9.37
N PHE A 247 8.06 -8.20 -8.61
CA PHE A 247 7.99 -9.66 -8.66
C PHE A 247 6.60 -10.20 -8.32
N GLN A 248 5.87 -9.52 -7.44
CA GLN A 248 4.48 -9.87 -7.06
C GLN A 248 3.52 -10.02 -8.24
N GLU A 249 3.68 -9.19 -9.26
CA GLU A 249 2.83 -9.22 -10.47
C GLU A 249 3.11 -10.47 -11.30
N LYS A 250 4.37 -10.89 -11.38
CA LYS A 250 4.79 -12.04 -12.17
C LYS A 250 4.62 -13.37 -11.43
N TRP A 251 4.49 -13.35 -10.10
CA TRP A 251 4.36 -14.57 -9.29
C TRP A 251 3.21 -15.47 -9.75
N ASP A 252 2.04 -14.91 -10.04
CA ASP A 252 0.87 -15.72 -10.47
C ASP A 252 1.09 -16.33 -11.86
N TYR A 253 1.82 -15.64 -12.73
CA TYR A 253 2.20 -16.17 -14.04
C TYR A 253 3.14 -17.37 -13.88
N VAL A 254 4.15 -17.26 -13.00
CA VAL A 254 5.11 -18.34 -12.74
C VAL A 254 4.40 -19.56 -12.13
N GLN A 255 3.49 -19.36 -11.19
CA GLN A 255 2.72 -20.47 -10.60
C GLN A 255 1.88 -21.21 -11.64
N LYS A 256 1.20 -20.47 -12.52
CA LYS A 256 0.38 -21.06 -13.60
C LYS A 256 1.21 -21.85 -14.61
N GLN A 257 2.43 -21.43 -14.92
CA GLN A 257 3.34 -22.19 -15.79
C GLN A 257 3.79 -23.51 -15.14
N GLY A 258 4.03 -23.50 -13.82
CA GLY A 258 4.38 -24.70 -13.07
C GLY A 258 3.27 -25.74 -13.04
N GLU A 259 2.00 -25.32 -12.98
CA GLU A 259 0.85 -26.24 -12.98
C GLU A 259 0.61 -26.89 -14.35
N ILE A 260 0.81 -26.16 -15.45
CA ILE A 260 0.62 -26.69 -16.82
C ILE A 260 1.61 -27.84 -17.11
N VAL A 261 2.85 -27.74 -16.63
CA VAL A 261 3.87 -28.78 -16.84
C VAL A 261 3.58 -30.07 -16.05
N VAL A 262 2.78 -29.99 -14.98
CA VAL A 262 2.45 -31.17 -14.15
C VAL A 262 1.31 -32.00 -14.77
N ASP A 263 0.39 -31.36 -15.49
CA ASP A 263 -0.78 -32.03 -16.11
C ASP A 263 -0.43 -32.71 -17.46
N GLU A 264 0.72 -32.39 -18.06
CA GLU A 264 1.18 -32.99 -19.33
C GLU A 264 2.11 -34.21 -19.19
N ARG A 265 2.37 -34.72 -17.98
CA ARG A 265 3.10 -36.00 -17.86
C ARG A 265 2.19 -37.15 -18.33
N PRO A 266 2.57 -37.91 -19.37
CA PRO A 266 1.71 -38.96 -19.90
C PRO A 266 1.57 -40.06 -18.84
N VAL A 267 0.34 -40.28 -18.39
CA VAL A 267 -0.04 -41.47 -17.64
C VAL A 267 0.29 -42.66 -18.54
N MET A 268 1.35 -43.40 -18.22
CA MET A 268 1.59 -44.70 -18.81
C MET A 268 0.44 -45.62 -18.39
N VAL A 269 -0.49 -45.83 -19.31
CA VAL A 269 -1.52 -46.86 -19.21
C VAL A 269 -0.80 -48.20 -19.34
N ILE A 270 -0.59 -48.90 -18.23
CA ILE A 270 -0.30 -50.32 -18.25
C ILE A 270 -1.63 -51.02 -18.53
N SER A 271 -1.76 -51.55 -19.75
CA SER A 271 -2.84 -52.46 -20.10
C SER A 271 -2.65 -53.78 -19.35
N SER A 272 -3.64 -54.16 -18.56
CA SER A 272 -3.88 -55.55 -18.21
C SER A 272 -5.35 -55.85 -18.47
N ASP A 273 -5.58 -56.68 -19.48
CA ASP A 273 -6.86 -57.24 -19.86
C ASP A 273 -7.59 -57.89 -18.67
N GLN A 274 -8.91 -57.70 -18.61
CA GLN A 274 -9.91 -58.78 -18.74
C GLN A 274 -11.26 -58.38 -18.10
N VAL A 275 -12.31 -58.62 -18.90
CA VAL A 275 -13.70 -58.97 -18.54
C VAL A 275 -14.65 -57.85 -18.06
N GLY A 276 -15.67 -57.59 -18.90
CA GLY A 276 -17.04 -57.61 -18.43
C GLY A 276 -17.89 -56.35 -18.65
N ASN A 277 -18.75 -56.45 -19.66
CA ASN A 277 -20.10 -55.88 -19.75
C ASN A 277 -20.26 -54.50 -20.43
N GLN A 278 -21.01 -54.53 -21.54
CA GLN A 278 -21.53 -53.37 -22.26
C GLN A 278 -22.47 -52.56 -21.37
N LYS A 279 -22.15 -51.29 -21.15
CA LYS A 279 -23.13 -50.21 -21.09
C LYS A 279 -22.57 -48.99 -21.81
N GLU A 280 -23.24 -48.63 -22.89
CA GLU A 280 -23.02 -47.40 -23.65
C GLU A 280 -23.27 -46.20 -22.71
N VAL A 281 -22.21 -45.47 -22.35
CA VAL A 281 -22.29 -44.21 -21.60
C VAL A 281 -21.56 -43.15 -22.41
N LEU A 282 -22.35 -42.22 -22.95
CA LEU A 282 -21.96 -41.01 -23.65
C LEU A 282 -20.80 -40.28 -22.92
N PRO A 283 -19.70 -39.88 -23.59
CA PRO A 283 -18.60 -39.22 -22.91
C PRO A 283 -19.03 -37.82 -22.44
N ARG A 284 -18.98 -37.62 -21.12
CA ARG A 284 -19.20 -36.34 -20.46
C ARG A 284 -17.99 -35.44 -20.78
N GLN A 285 -18.20 -34.41 -21.61
CA GLN A 285 -17.21 -33.38 -21.92
C GLN A 285 -16.65 -32.74 -20.63
N PRO A 286 -15.32 -32.56 -20.47
CA PRO A 286 -14.77 -31.79 -19.36
C PRO A 286 -15.07 -30.31 -19.61
N SER A 287 -15.80 -29.68 -18.68
CA SER A 287 -16.01 -28.24 -18.64
C SER A 287 -14.67 -27.53 -18.41
N ARG A 288 -13.96 -27.23 -19.50
CA ARG A 288 -12.77 -26.39 -19.50
C ARG A 288 -13.23 -24.95 -19.25
N LYS A 289 -13.04 -24.46 -18.02
CA LYS A 289 -13.29 -23.06 -17.64
C LYS A 289 -12.40 -22.15 -18.51
N ALA A 290 -12.96 -21.62 -19.60
CA ALA A 290 -12.25 -20.70 -20.47
C ALA A 290 -12.03 -19.37 -19.73
N ASN A 291 -10.76 -18.95 -19.67
CA ASN A 291 -10.34 -17.62 -19.27
C ASN A 291 -10.84 -16.56 -20.29
N SER A 292 -10.97 -15.30 -19.85
CA SER A 292 -11.60 -14.19 -20.60
C SER A 292 -11.01 -13.98 -22.00
N LEU A 293 -9.72 -14.30 -22.19
CA LEU A 293 -9.05 -14.25 -23.48
C LEU A 293 -9.56 -15.33 -24.46
N GLY A 294 -9.84 -16.55 -23.96
CA GLY A 294 -10.45 -17.61 -24.75
C GLY A 294 -11.87 -17.27 -25.20
N TYR A 295 -12.63 -16.56 -24.36
CA TYR A 295 -13.96 -16.04 -24.74
C TYR A 295 -13.87 -14.97 -25.85
N TYR A 296 -12.84 -14.11 -25.80
CA TYR A 296 -12.60 -13.08 -26.81
C TYR A 296 -12.24 -13.67 -28.18
N PHE A 297 -11.35 -14.68 -28.21
CA PHE A 297 -10.97 -15.36 -29.45
C PHE A 297 -12.08 -16.24 -30.02
N ALA A 298 -12.84 -16.95 -29.16
CA ALA A 298 -14.00 -17.73 -29.60
C ALA A 298 -15.09 -16.84 -30.20
N LYS A 299 -15.35 -15.66 -29.59
CA LYS A 299 -16.33 -14.69 -30.11
C LYS A 299 -15.91 -14.10 -31.45
N ASN A 300 -14.63 -13.77 -31.65
CA ASN A 300 -14.13 -13.25 -32.93
C ASN A 300 -14.16 -14.30 -34.05
N ASN A 301 -13.89 -15.58 -33.74
CA ASN A 301 -14.02 -16.66 -34.73
C ASN A 301 -15.48 -16.99 -35.06
N ALA A 302 -16.39 -16.92 -34.08
CA ALA A 302 -17.82 -17.10 -34.32
C ALA A 302 -18.40 -15.96 -35.18
N LEU A 303 -17.99 -14.71 -34.95
CA LEU A 303 -18.36 -13.55 -35.78
C LEU A 303 -17.83 -13.70 -37.20
N LYS A 304 -16.57 -14.13 -37.40
CA LYS A 304 -16.03 -14.38 -38.75
C LYS A 304 -16.80 -15.47 -39.50
N LYS A 305 -17.30 -16.51 -38.82
CA LYS A 305 -18.13 -17.55 -39.46
C LYS A 305 -19.52 -17.05 -39.84
N LEU A 306 -20.12 -16.13 -39.07
CA LEU A 306 -21.43 -15.55 -39.39
C LEU A 306 -21.38 -14.62 -40.62
N PHE A 307 -20.24 -13.98 -40.88
CA PHE A 307 -20.04 -13.13 -42.07
C PHE A 307 -19.48 -13.89 -43.29
N GLN A 308 -19.32 -15.22 -43.20
CA GLN A 308 -18.89 -16.08 -44.31
C GLN A 308 -19.99 -17.02 -44.82
N VAL A 309 -21.23 -16.86 -44.37
CA VAL A 309 -22.39 -17.53 -44.96
C VAL A 309 -23.10 -16.53 -45.87
N ASN A 310 -22.67 -16.51 -47.13
CA ASN A 310 -23.50 -16.20 -48.30
C ASN A 310 -23.63 -17.49 -49.09
#